data_AF-A0A538QKK9-F1
#
_entry.id   AF-A0A538QKK9-F1
#
_cell.length_a   1.000
_cell.length_b   1.000
_cell.length_c   1.000
_cell.angle_alpha   90.00
_cell.angle_beta   90.00
_cell.angle_gamma   90.00
#
_symmetry.space_group_name_H-M   'P 1'
#
loop_
_entity.id
_entity.type
_entity.pdbx_description
1 polymer ?
#
loop_
_entity_poly.entity_id
_entity_poly.type
_entity_poly.pdbx_seq_one_letter_code
_entity_poly.pdbx_strand_id
1 'polypeptide(L)'
;MPGHEKFAFFRARDFDPPRWKPMYPNPAFLRMTERDAAWMARLIARFSADDIRRLVALGQWSDPGDAEYLTGLLVERQRRILARYLGVLSPLGDVRAPGPDQICATDFARLRRIAPSAAFHYTVVERGGGRTLELPVELGDGGALCFRPRPVVTGDLADSDPGRIVTFEVHNGAAPGPLVIHTYDLAGRGVRVVGLTRPGA
;
A
#
# COMPACT_ATOMS: atom_id res chain seq x y z
N MET A 1 22.11 0.50 -26.12
CA MET A 1 22.01 1.94 -26.35
C MET A 1 23.43 2.46 -26.29
N PRO A 2 23.86 3.33 -27.22
CA PRO A 2 25.23 3.83 -27.26
C PRO A 2 25.65 4.33 -25.87
N GLY A 3 26.74 3.81 -25.32
CA GLY A 3 27.32 4.25 -24.03
C GLY A 3 26.81 3.53 -22.77
N HIS A 4 25.76 2.70 -22.87
CA HIS A 4 25.19 1.96 -21.73
C HIS A 4 25.02 0.46 -22.01
N GLU A 5 25.88 -0.11 -22.87
CA GLU A 5 25.83 -1.50 -23.33
C GLU A 5 25.93 -2.51 -22.17
N LYS A 6 26.69 -2.18 -21.12
CA LYS A 6 26.89 -3.02 -19.91
C LYS A 6 25.62 -3.37 -19.16
N PHE A 7 24.55 -2.58 -19.30
CA PHE A 7 23.26 -2.90 -18.70
C PHE A 7 22.48 -3.98 -19.47
N ALA A 8 22.89 -4.30 -20.70
CA ALA A 8 22.40 -5.42 -21.50
C ALA A 8 20.87 -5.62 -21.46
N PHE A 9 20.40 -6.66 -20.75
CA PHE A 9 18.99 -7.04 -20.62
C PHE A 9 18.27 -6.35 -19.46
N PHE A 10 18.99 -5.62 -18.60
CA PHE A 10 18.42 -4.82 -17.53
C PHE A 10 17.81 -3.55 -18.10
N ARG A 11 16.63 -3.66 -18.71
CA ARG A 11 15.90 -2.58 -19.36
C ARG A 11 14.48 -2.50 -18.83
N ALA A 12 13.88 -1.31 -18.92
CA ALA A 12 12.51 -1.10 -18.46
C ALA A 12 11.48 -1.40 -19.57
N ARG A 13 11.80 -1.12 -20.84
CA ARG A 13 10.87 -1.32 -21.97
C ARG A 13 10.28 -2.73 -22.07
N ASP A 14 11.11 -3.74 -21.86
CA ASP A 14 10.77 -5.18 -22.00
C ASP A 14 10.44 -5.80 -20.64
N PHE A 15 10.35 -4.99 -19.58
CA PHE A 15 10.06 -5.48 -18.25
C PHE A 15 8.56 -5.69 -18.06
N ASP A 16 8.21 -6.96 -17.85
CA ASP A 16 6.86 -7.45 -17.59
C ASP A 16 6.84 -8.05 -16.17
N PRO A 17 6.29 -7.35 -15.15
CA PRO A 17 6.39 -7.78 -13.75
C PRO A 17 5.89 -9.22 -13.48
N PRO A 18 4.73 -9.67 -14.02
CA PRO A 18 4.26 -11.05 -13.84
C PRO A 18 5.15 -12.13 -14.49
N ARG A 19 5.94 -11.78 -15.50
CA ARG A 19 6.81 -12.74 -16.20
C ARG A 19 8.27 -12.69 -15.74
N TRP A 20 8.62 -11.74 -14.87
CA TRP A 20 9.98 -11.61 -14.38
C TRP A 20 10.38 -12.83 -13.54
N LYS A 21 11.61 -13.31 -13.77
CA LYS A 21 12.22 -14.39 -12.99
C LYS A 21 13.64 -14.00 -12.61
N PRO A 22 14.11 -14.38 -11.41
CA PRO A 22 15.50 -14.18 -11.02
C PRO A 22 16.42 -15.10 -11.84
N MET A 23 17.65 -14.65 -12.07
CA MET A 23 18.69 -15.46 -12.74
C MET A 23 19.01 -16.72 -11.93
N TYR A 24 19.14 -16.57 -10.61
CA TYR A 24 19.24 -17.68 -9.68
C TYR A 24 17.84 -18.01 -9.15
N PRO A 25 17.34 -19.25 -9.35
CA PRO A 25 16.03 -19.67 -8.86
C PRO A 25 15.87 -19.39 -7.36
N ASN A 26 14.89 -18.54 -7.03
CA ASN A 26 14.48 -18.30 -5.66
C ASN A 26 13.01 -18.76 -5.52
N PRO A 27 12.73 -19.80 -4.71
CA PRO A 27 11.38 -20.33 -4.54
C PRO A 27 10.33 -19.30 -4.15
N ALA A 28 10.70 -18.26 -3.39
CA ALA A 28 9.78 -17.19 -3.00
C ALA A 28 9.28 -16.40 -4.21
N PHE A 29 10.15 -16.11 -5.18
CA PHE A 29 9.75 -15.44 -6.42
C PHE A 29 9.06 -16.38 -7.40
N LEU A 30 9.49 -17.65 -7.48
CA LEU A 30 8.89 -18.63 -8.38
C LEU A 30 7.48 -19.04 -7.99
N ARG A 31 7.13 -18.93 -6.70
CA ARG A 31 5.81 -19.27 -6.15
C ARG A 31 5.05 -18.05 -5.65
N MET A 32 5.48 -16.84 -6.03
CA MET A 32 4.87 -15.59 -5.58
C MET A 32 3.39 -15.55 -5.94
N THR A 33 2.53 -15.40 -4.93
CA THR A 33 1.09 -15.22 -5.14
C THR A 33 0.77 -13.75 -5.43
N GLU A 34 -0.45 -13.44 -5.89
CA GLU A 34 -0.90 -12.04 -6.03
C GLU A 34 -0.89 -11.28 -4.69
N ARG A 35 -1.13 -11.99 -3.57
CA ARG A 35 -1.06 -11.37 -2.22
C ARG A 35 0.36 -10.96 -1.88
N ASP A 36 1.34 -11.82 -2.17
CA ASP A 36 2.76 -11.54 -1.97
C ASP A 36 3.21 -10.39 -2.87
N ALA A 37 2.82 -10.40 -4.14
CA ALA A 37 3.16 -9.37 -5.11
C ALA A 37 2.58 -8.00 -4.73
N ALA A 38 1.32 -7.95 -4.30
CA ALA A 38 0.69 -6.72 -3.82
C ALA A 38 1.32 -6.22 -2.51
N TRP A 39 1.74 -7.12 -1.62
CA TRP A 39 2.47 -6.75 -0.41
C TRP A 39 3.83 -6.14 -0.76
N MET A 40 4.58 -6.77 -1.64
CA MET A 40 5.84 -6.26 -2.16
C MET A 40 5.67 -4.90 -2.85
N ALA A 41 4.62 -4.72 -3.66
CA ALA A 41 4.35 -3.46 -4.34
C ALA A 41 4.10 -2.30 -3.36
N ARG A 42 3.37 -2.55 -2.26
CA ARG A 42 3.19 -1.52 -1.20
C ARG A 42 4.51 -1.14 -0.51
N LEU A 43 5.41 -2.09 -0.30
CA LEU A 43 6.75 -1.80 0.23
C LEU A 43 7.59 -0.99 -0.77
N ILE A 44 7.61 -1.41 -2.03
CA ILE A 44 8.33 -0.71 -3.10
C ILE A 44 7.78 0.72 -3.29
N ALA A 45 6.47 0.92 -3.11
CA ALA A 45 5.84 2.23 -3.19
C ALA A 45 6.32 3.22 -2.12
N ARG A 46 7.02 2.78 -1.06
CA ARG A 46 7.60 3.69 -0.07
C ARG A 46 8.81 4.46 -0.60
N PHE A 47 9.52 3.93 -1.59
CA PHE A 47 10.67 4.60 -2.19
C PHE A 47 10.24 5.62 -3.24
N SER A 48 10.67 6.87 -3.07
CA SER A 48 10.55 7.93 -4.07
C SER A 48 11.63 7.82 -5.14
N ALA A 49 11.48 8.58 -6.23
CA ALA A 49 12.54 8.69 -7.24
C ALA A 49 13.85 9.22 -6.63
N ASP A 50 13.75 10.10 -5.63
CA ASP A 50 14.91 10.62 -4.91
C ASP A 50 15.54 9.56 -4.00
N ASP A 51 14.74 8.72 -3.34
CA ASP A 51 15.26 7.58 -2.58
C ASP A 51 15.99 6.60 -3.49
N ILE A 52 15.41 6.29 -4.66
CA ILE A 52 16.04 5.43 -5.67
C ILE A 52 17.36 6.05 -6.14
N ARG A 53 17.39 7.35 -6.45
CA ARG A 53 18.62 8.05 -6.85
C ARG A 53 19.70 7.95 -5.78
N ARG A 54 19.33 8.16 -4.51
CA ARG A 54 20.25 8.04 -3.36
C ARG A 54 20.77 6.62 -3.20
N LEU A 55 19.90 5.60 -3.34
CA LEU A 55 20.31 4.20 -3.29
C LEU A 55 21.26 3.84 -4.43
N VAL A 56 21.00 4.32 -5.65
CA VAL A 56 21.91 4.12 -6.78
C VAL A 56 23.26 4.79 -6.50
N ALA A 57 23.28 6.01 -5.98
CA ALA A 57 24.53 6.74 -5.69
C ALA A 57 25.47 6.00 -4.72
N LEU A 58 24.96 5.11 -3.86
CA LEU A 58 25.79 4.27 -2.99
C LEU A 58 26.68 3.27 -3.76
N GLY A 59 26.40 3.03 -5.04
CA GLY A 59 27.15 2.11 -5.91
C GLY A 59 28.52 2.62 -6.39
N GLN A 60 28.93 3.84 -6.03
CA GLN A 60 30.25 4.42 -6.37
C GLN A 60 30.62 4.30 -7.86
N TRP A 61 29.74 4.81 -8.72
CA TRP A 61 29.88 4.74 -10.18
C TRP A 61 31.08 5.53 -10.70
N SER A 62 31.89 4.92 -11.56
CA SER A 62 32.98 5.62 -12.26
C SER A 62 32.48 6.66 -13.27
N ASP A 63 31.29 6.44 -13.83
CA ASP A 63 30.62 7.35 -14.75
C ASP A 63 29.26 7.80 -14.16
N PRO A 64 29.05 9.10 -13.89
CA PRO A 64 27.78 9.59 -13.36
C PRO A 64 26.59 9.36 -14.32
N GLY A 65 26.82 9.25 -15.63
CA GLY A 65 25.78 8.93 -16.61
C GLY A 65 25.16 7.54 -16.38
N ASP A 66 25.93 6.59 -15.87
CA ASP A 66 25.40 5.26 -15.52
C ASP A 66 24.46 5.29 -14.33
N ALA A 67 24.80 6.10 -13.32
CA ALA A 67 23.99 6.26 -12.12
C ALA A 67 22.64 6.89 -12.47
N GLU A 68 22.65 7.91 -13.32
CA GLU A 68 21.43 8.54 -13.82
C GLU A 68 20.59 7.57 -14.67
N TYR A 69 21.23 6.85 -15.59
CA TYR A 69 20.57 5.86 -16.43
C TYR A 69 19.92 4.74 -15.60
N LEU A 70 20.64 4.15 -14.64
CA LEU A 70 20.10 3.11 -13.77
C LEU A 70 18.96 3.65 -12.89
N THR A 71 19.09 4.88 -12.39
CA THR A 71 18.00 5.54 -11.63
C THR A 71 16.73 5.60 -12.47
N GLY A 72 16.82 6.08 -13.71
CA GLY A 72 15.68 6.12 -14.63
C GLY A 72 15.06 4.75 -14.89
N LEU A 73 15.90 3.73 -15.11
CA LEU A 73 15.44 2.35 -15.29
C LEU A 73 14.70 1.80 -14.07
N LEU A 74 15.22 2.01 -12.87
CA LEU A 74 14.60 1.52 -11.64
C LEU A 74 13.28 2.24 -11.34
N VAL A 75 13.21 3.56 -11.58
CA VAL A 75 11.97 4.33 -11.44
C VAL A 75 10.90 3.82 -12.41
N GLU A 76 11.23 3.61 -13.68
CA GLU A 76 10.26 3.09 -14.66
C GLU A 76 9.80 1.66 -14.30
N ARG A 77 10.73 0.79 -13.91
CA ARG A 77 10.39 -0.57 -13.44
C ARG A 77 9.50 -0.54 -12.19
N GLN A 78 9.79 0.36 -11.24
CA GLN A 78 8.94 0.59 -10.08
C GLN A 78 7.52 0.95 -10.53
N ARG A 79 7.36 1.96 -11.40
CA ARG A 79 6.03 2.38 -11.87
C ARG A 79 5.24 1.23 -12.50
N ARG A 80 5.89 0.36 -13.29
CA ARG A 80 5.26 -0.85 -13.88
C ARG A 80 4.82 -1.86 -12.83
N ILE A 81 5.65 -2.13 -11.82
CA ILE A 81 5.28 -3.01 -10.68
C ILE A 81 4.07 -2.44 -9.95
N LEU A 82 4.11 -1.15 -9.61
CA LEU A 82 3.04 -0.50 -8.87
C LEU A 82 1.74 -0.51 -9.67
N ALA A 83 1.77 -0.14 -10.96
CA ALA A 83 0.60 -0.18 -11.83
C ALA A 83 -0.01 -1.58 -11.92
N ARG A 84 0.81 -2.65 -11.98
CA ARG A 84 0.32 -4.02 -12.08
C ARG A 84 -0.31 -4.53 -10.78
N TYR A 85 0.28 -4.24 -9.63
CA TYR A 85 -0.08 -4.93 -8.38
C TYR A 85 -0.89 -4.07 -7.39
N LEU A 86 -0.83 -2.74 -7.49
CA LEU A 86 -1.69 -1.85 -6.70
C LEU A 86 -3.11 -1.71 -7.27
N GLY A 87 -3.35 -2.18 -8.50
CA GLY A 87 -4.67 -2.21 -9.13
C GLY A 87 -5.45 -3.52 -8.96
N VAL A 88 -4.90 -4.52 -8.26
CA VAL A 88 -5.53 -5.86 -8.13
C VAL A 88 -6.07 -6.09 -6.73
N LEU A 89 -5.25 -5.87 -5.69
CA LEU A 89 -5.68 -5.86 -4.30
C LEU A 89 -5.59 -4.43 -3.77
N SER A 90 -6.25 -4.17 -2.64
CA SER A 90 -6.24 -2.84 -2.03
C SER A 90 -4.82 -2.24 -1.92
N PRO A 91 -4.58 -1.04 -2.46
CA PRO A 91 -3.31 -0.35 -2.36
C PRO A 91 -3.15 0.35 -1.01
N LEU A 92 -4.15 0.28 -0.13
CA LEU A 92 -4.12 0.90 1.17
C LEU A 92 -3.21 0.11 2.12
N GLY A 93 -2.43 0.80 2.93
CA GLY A 93 -1.56 0.23 3.95
C GLY A 93 -1.13 1.27 4.99
N ASP A 94 -0.08 0.95 5.75
CA ASP A 94 0.48 1.83 6.80
C ASP A 94 -0.56 2.37 7.77
N VAL A 95 -1.48 1.48 8.16
CA VAL A 95 -2.58 1.77 9.09
C VAL A 95 -2.02 2.13 10.45
N ARG A 96 -2.45 3.28 10.96
CA ARG A 96 -2.05 3.83 12.26
C ARG A 96 -3.28 4.41 12.95
N ALA A 97 -3.32 4.32 14.28
CA ALA A 97 -4.30 5.01 15.11
C ALA A 97 -3.55 6.09 15.92
N PRO A 98 -3.32 7.29 15.35
CA PRO A 98 -2.50 8.32 15.98
C PRO A 98 -3.14 8.94 17.23
N GLY A 99 -4.45 8.73 17.44
CA GLY A 99 -5.20 9.20 18.59
C GLY A 99 -6.39 8.28 18.88
N PRO A 100 -7.15 8.55 19.95
CA PRO A 100 -8.25 7.68 20.36
C PRO A 100 -9.41 7.68 19.34
N ASP A 101 -9.59 8.76 18.60
CA ASP A 101 -10.74 9.01 17.73
C ASP A 101 -10.39 8.99 16.24
N GLN A 102 -9.20 8.49 15.85
CA GLN A 102 -8.76 8.56 14.47
C GLN A 102 -8.00 7.29 14.04
N ILE A 103 -8.37 6.76 12.87
CA ILE A 103 -7.57 5.80 12.12
C ILE A 103 -7.11 6.46 10.83
N CYS A 104 -5.84 6.32 10.50
CA CYS A 104 -5.27 6.77 9.24
C CYS A 104 -4.65 5.61 8.48
N ALA A 105 -4.67 5.70 7.15
CA ALA A 105 -4.00 4.80 6.23
C ALA A 105 -3.32 5.59 5.10
N THR A 106 -2.42 4.93 4.38
CA THR A 106 -1.78 5.47 3.18
C THR A 106 -2.28 4.71 1.96
N ASP A 107 -2.83 5.43 0.99
CA ASP A 107 -3.08 4.93 -0.35
C ASP A 107 -1.81 5.03 -1.19
N PHE A 108 -1.13 3.89 -1.40
CA PHE A 108 0.12 3.85 -2.16
C PHE A 108 -0.08 4.16 -3.64
N ALA A 109 -1.27 3.93 -4.21
CA ALA A 109 -1.57 4.28 -5.59
C ALA A 109 -1.72 5.79 -5.75
N ARG A 110 -2.34 6.47 -4.77
CA ARG A 110 -2.42 7.95 -4.72
C ARG A 110 -1.05 8.56 -4.42
N LEU A 111 -0.30 8.04 -3.44
CA LEU A 111 1.05 8.50 -3.08
C LEU A 111 1.98 8.54 -4.30
N ARG A 112 1.92 7.51 -5.15
CA ARG A 112 2.80 7.39 -6.34
C ARG A 112 2.17 7.84 -7.65
N ARG A 113 0.95 8.38 -7.60
CA ARG A 113 0.20 8.87 -8.77
C ARG A 113 0.16 7.80 -9.87
N ILE A 114 -0.26 6.60 -9.48
CA ILE A 114 -0.38 5.43 -10.36
C ILE A 114 -1.70 5.47 -11.13
N ALA A 115 -2.74 6.05 -10.54
CA ALA A 115 -4.02 6.33 -11.18
C ALA A 115 -4.28 7.85 -11.17
N PRO A 116 -5.10 8.38 -12.11
CA PRO A 116 -5.52 9.78 -12.08
C PRO A 116 -6.35 10.08 -10.83
N SER A 117 -6.32 11.34 -10.36
CA SER A 117 -7.05 11.75 -9.15
C SER A 117 -8.55 11.44 -9.20
N ALA A 118 -9.16 11.54 -10.38
CA ALA A 118 -10.58 11.23 -10.60
C ALA A 118 -10.94 9.74 -10.50
N ALA A 119 -9.96 8.82 -10.44
CA ALA A 119 -10.22 7.41 -10.24
C ALA A 119 -10.53 7.06 -8.76
N PHE A 120 -10.19 7.96 -7.83
CA PHE A 120 -10.30 7.68 -6.40
C PHE A 120 -11.65 8.13 -5.84
N HIS A 121 -12.38 7.18 -5.27
CA HIS A 121 -13.66 7.38 -4.60
C HIS A 121 -13.62 6.62 -3.28
N TYR A 122 -13.39 7.34 -2.18
CA TYR A 122 -13.18 6.71 -0.88
C TYR A 122 -14.52 6.44 -0.18
N THR A 123 -14.71 5.21 0.26
CA THR A 123 -15.79 4.83 1.19
C THR A 123 -15.19 4.10 2.37
N VAL A 124 -15.71 4.39 3.57
CA VAL A 124 -15.34 3.71 4.80
C VAL A 124 -16.61 3.23 5.47
N VAL A 125 -16.75 1.92 5.61
CA VAL A 125 -17.89 1.30 6.30
C VAL A 125 -17.40 0.70 7.62
N GLU A 126 -17.88 1.22 8.73
CA GLU A 126 -17.70 0.68 10.07
C GLU A 126 -18.79 -0.36 10.37
N ARG A 127 -18.39 -1.53 10.87
CA ARG A 127 -19.31 -2.58 11.34
C ARG A 127 -18.90 -3.06 12.73
N GLY A 128 -19.82 -2.95 13.69
CA GLY A 128 -19.62 -3.34 15.09
C GLY A 128 -20.83 -2.99 15.96
N GLY A 129 -21.01 -3.70 17.09
CA GLY A 129 -22.13 -3.47 18.02
C GLY A 129 -23.53 -3.55 17.39
N GLY A 130 -23.71 -4.39 16.37
CA GLY A 130 -24.97 -4.54 15.63
C GLY A 130 -25.30 -3.38 14.67
N ARG A 131 -24.37 -2.44 14.45
CA ARG A 131 -24.54 -1.29 13.56
C ARG A 131 -23.63 -1.40 12.34
N THR A 132 -24.08 -0.79 11.25
CA THR A 132 -23.28 -0.52 10.05
C THR A 132 -23.39 0.97 9.74
N LEU A 133 -22.27 1.67 9.69
CA LEU A 133 -22.21 3.11 9.49
C LEU A 133 -21.20 3.45 8.41
N GLU A 134 -21.57 4.33 7.47
CA GLU A 134 -20.60 4.94 6.57
C GLU A 134 -19.97 6.15 7.25
N LEU A 135 -18.63 6.23 7.22
CA LEU A 135 -17.86 7.28 7.87
C LEU A 135 -17.31 8.27 6.84
N PRO A 136 -17.31 9.58 7.15
CA PRO A 136 -16.62 10.55 6.33
C PRO A 136 -15.11 10.32 6.34
N VAL A 137 -14.47 10.58 5.20
CA VAL A 137 -13.03 10.42 4.99
C VAL A 137 -12.37 11.80 4.86
N GLU A 138 -11.35 12.03 5.66
CA GLU A 138 -10.48 13.20 5.59
C GLU A 138 -9.23 12.85 4.79
N LEU A 139 -9.06 13.47 3.62
CA LEU A 139 -7.88 13.24 2.78
C LEU A 139 -6.74 14.17 3.21
N GLY A 140 -5.57 13.59 3.43
CA GLY A 140 -4.33 14.34 3.66
C GLY A 140 -3.42 14.35 2.43
N ASP A 141 -2.23 14.93 2.62
CA ASP A 141 -1.15 14.89 1.65
C ASP A 141 -0.51 13.51 1.52
N GLY A 142 0.28 13.29 0.46
CA GLY A 142 1.10 12.08 0.32
C GLY A 142 0.28 10.77 0.31
N GLY A 143 -0.96 10.80 -0.19
CA GLY A 143 -1.83 9.63 -0.20
C GLY A 143 -2.44 9.27 1.16
N ALA A 144 -2.26 10.09 2.19
CA ALA A 144 -2.89 9.87 3.49
C ALA A 144 -4.41 10.02 3.39
N LEU A 145 -5.12 9.17 4.11
CA LEU A 145 -6.53 9.33 4.45
C LEU A 145 -6.74 8.97 5.91
N CYS A 146 -7.66 9.66 6.56
CA CYS A 146 -8.04 9.41 7.94
C CYS A 146 -9.56 9.41 8.06
N PHE A 147 -10.07 8.71 9.06
CA PHE A 147 -11.48 8.71 9.41
C PHE A 147 -11.62 8.53 10.92
N ARG A 148 -12.78 8.93 11.46
CA ARG A 148 -13.06 8.88 12.89
C ARG A 148 -14.01 7.74 13.24
N PRO A 149 -13.55 6.69 13.94
CA PRO A 149 -14.42 5.64 14.47
C PRO A 149 -15.55 6.20 15.35
N ARG A 150 -16.69 5.51 15.37
CA ARG A 150 -17.77 5.78 16.33
C ARG A 150 -17.75 4.71 17.42
N PRO A 151 -17.71 5.09 18.71
CA PRO A 151 -17.82 4.12 19.79
C PRO A 151 -19.07 3.26 19.62
N VAL A 152 -18.91 1.95 19.57
CA VAL A 152 -20.00 0.96 19.48
C VAL A 152 -20.29 0.34 20.85
N VAL A 153 -19.33 0.37 21.77
CA VAL A 153 -19.46 -0.24 23.10
C VAL A 153 -19.93 0.80 24.12
N THR A 154 -21.04 0.50 24.80
CA THR A 154 -21.61 1.35 25.86
C THR A 154 -21.55 0.71 27.25
N GLY A 155 -20.78 -0.37 27.43
CA GLY A 155 -20.73 -1.16 28.67
C GLY A 155 -19.32 -1.61 29.08
N ASP A 156 -19.26 -2.27 30.24
CA ASP A 156 -18.01 -2.78 30.81
C ASP A 156 -17.71 -4.20 30.31
N LEU A 157 -17.03 -4.27 29.17
CA LEU A 157 -16.52 -5.51 28.59
C LEU A 157 -15.00 -5.58 28.76
N ALA A 158 -14.42 -6.78 28.86
CA ALA A 158 -12.97 -6.93 28.80
C ALA A 158 -12.41 -6.43 27.45
N ASP A 159 -11.18 -5.92 27.41
CA ASP A 159 -10.55 -5.33 26.19
C ASP A 159 -10.42 -6.31 25.02
N SER A 160 -10.48 -7.61 25.28
CA SER A 160 -10.43 -8.69 24.28
C SER A 160 -11.80 -9.27 23.94
N ASP A 161 -12.87 -8.74 24.54
CA ASP A 161 -14.22 -9.28 24.36
C ASP A 161 -14.65 -9.18 22.88
N PRO A 162 -15.21 -10.24 22.29
CA PRO A 162 -15.70 -10.22 20.91
C PRO A 162 -16.73 -9.12 20.62
N GLY A 163 -17.51 -8.71 21.62
CA GLY A 163 -18.46 -7.59 21.54
C GLY A 163 -17.80 -6.23 21.30
N ARG A 164 -16.49 -6.12 21.51
CA ARG A 164 -15.69 -4.92 21.17
C ARG A 164 -15.12 -4.96 19.75
N ILE A 165 -15.30 -6.03 18.98
CA ILE A 165 -14.75 -6.13 17.63
C ILE A 165 -15.47 -5.14 16.71
N VAL A 166 -14.67 -4.27 16.08
CA VAL A 166 -15.13 -3.34 15.04
C VAL A 166 -14.25 -3.53 13.82
N THR A 167 -14.90 -3.65 12.66
CA THR A 167 -14.22 -3.72 11.37
C THR A 167 -14.47 -2.46 10.56
N PHE A 168 -13.43 -2.00 9.86
CA PHE A 168 -13.53 -0.88 8.92
C PHE A 168 -13.18 -1.38 7.54
N GLU A 169 -14.15 -1.37 6.63
CA GLU A 169 -13.94 -1.70 5.23
C GLU A 169 -13.69 -0.40 4.46
N VAL A 170 -12.46 -0.24 3.96
CA VAL A 170 -11.98 0.96 3.29
C VAL A 170 -11.76 0.68 1.82
N HIS A 171 -12.55 1.32 0.96
CA HIS A 171 -12.36 1.32 -0.48
C HIS A 171 -11.71 2.63 -0.92
N ASN A 172 -10.87 2.56 -1.96
CA ASN A 172 -10.36 3.77 -2.62
C ASN A 172 -10.99 4.01 -4.00
N GLY A 173 -11.86 3.12 -4.47
CA GLY A 173 -12.53 3.20 -5.77
C GLY A 173 -11.67 2.89 -6.99
N ALA A 174 -10.34 2.97 -6.89
CA ALA A 174 -9.42 2.72 -8.00
C ALA A 174 -8.99 1.24 -8.12
N ALA A 175 -8.96 0.51 -7.01
CA ALA A 175 -8.72 -0.93 -6.97
C ALA A 175 -10.01 -1.67 -6.59
N PRO A 176 -10.22 -2.93 -7.04
CA PRO A 176 -11.50 -3.62 -6.88
C PRO A 176 -11.78 -4.07 -5.44
N GLY A 177 -10.74 -4.30 -4.63
CA GLY A 177 -10.88 -4.86 -3.28
C GLY A 177 -10.62 -3.85 -2.17
N PRO A 178 -11.31 -3.96 -1.01
CA PRO A 178 -11.09 -3.10 0.14
C PRO A 178 -9.84 -3.50 0.95
N LEU A 179 -9.42 -2.56 1.80
CA LEU A 179 -8.69 -2.89 3.01
C LEU A 179 -9.70 -3.05 4.15
N VAL A 180 -9.69 -4.19 4.82
CA VAL A 180 -10.47 -4.40 6.05
C VAL A 180 -9.53 -4.31 7.25
N ILE A 181 -9.83 -3.37 8.15
CA ILE A 181 -9.08 -3.13 9.38
C ILE A 181 -9.88 -3.73 10.53
N HIS A 182 -9.28 -4.67 11.25
CA HIS A 182 -9.88 -5.32 12.41
C HIS A 182 -9.38 -4.65 13.68
N THR A 183 -10.29 -4.26 14.55
CA THR A 183 -9.97 -3.51 15.77
C THR A 183 -10.76 -4.00 16.97
N TYR A 184 -10.30 -3.63 18.16
CA TYR A 184 -11.11 -3.58 19.38
C TYR A 184 -11.44 -2.13 19.74
N ASP A 185 -12.71 -1.82 20.00
CA ASP A 185 -13.18 -0.57 20.58
C ASP A 185 -12.92 -0.55 22.10
N LEU A 186 -11.97 0.27 22.53
CA LEU A 186 -11.55 0.47 23.93
C LEU A 186 -12.28 1.66 24.59
N ALA A 187 -13.44 2.05 24.03
CA ALA A 187 -14.27 3.16 24.47
C ALA A 187 -13.49 4.50 24.44
N GLY A 188 -13.45 5.24 25.56
CA GLY A 188 -12.76 6.54 25.62
C GLY A 188 -11.25 6.47 25.36
N ARG A 189 -10.64 5.28 25.35
CA ARG A 189 -9.23 5.06 24.98
C ARG A 189 -9.02 4.89 23.48
N GLY A 190 -10.10 4.81 22.70
CA GLY A 190 -10.09 4.67 21.26
C GLY A 190 -10.05 3.24 20.77
N VAL A 191 -9.45 3.04 19.60
CA VAL A 191 -9.43 1.73 18.93
C VAL A 191 -8.03 1.12 18.92
N ARG A 192 -7.95 -0.20 19.07
CA ARG A 192 -6.71 -0.97 18.92
C ARG A 192 -6.78 -1.81 17.66
N VAL A 193 -5.93 -1.51 16.67
CA VAL A 193 -5.78 -2.32 15.46
C VAL A 193 -5.14 -3.66 15.80
N VAL A 194 -5.79 -4.75 15.40
CA VAL A 194 -5.33 -6.12 15.67
C VAL A 194 -5.12 -6.96 14.42
N GLY A 195 -5.61 -6.52 13.27
CA GLY A 195 -5.42 -7.25 12.02
C GLY A 195 -5.79 -6.43 10.81
N LEU A 196 -5.21 -6.80 9.66
CA LEU A 196 -5.53 -6.23 8.36
C LEU A 196 -5.80 -7.38 7.40
N THR A 197 -6.93 -7.34 6.69
CA THR A 197 -7.22 -8.27 5.61
C THR A 197 -7.50 -7.53 4.32
N ARG A 198 -7.10 -8.12 3.20
CA ARG A 198 -7.41 -7.64 1.85
C ARG A 198 -8.07 -8.80 1.12
N PRO A 199 -9.40 -8.92 1.19
CA PRO A 199 -10.09 -9.97 0.45
C PRO A 199 -9.72 -9.83 -1.03
N GLY A 200 -9.56 -10.98 -1.70
CA GLY A 200 -9.44 -10.97 -3.17
C GLY A 200 -10.72 -10.42 -3.77
N ALA A 201 -10.60 -9.85 -4.97
CA ALA A 201 -11.75 -9.68 -5.85
C ALA A 201 -12.29 -11.07 -6.27
#